data_AF-A0A1G2FFV8-F1
#
_entry.id   AF-A0A1G2FFV8-F1
#
_cell.length_a   1.000
_cell.length_b   1.000
_cell.length_c   1.000
_cell.angle_alpha   90.00
_cell.angle_beta   90.00
_cell.angle_gamma   90.00
#
_symmetry.space_group_name_H-M   'P 1'
#
loop_
_entity.id
_entity.type
_entity.pdbx_description
1 polymer ?
#
loop_
_entity_poly.entity_id
_entity_poly.type
_entity_poly.pdbx_seq_one_letter_code
_entity_poly.pdbx_strand_id
1 'polypeptide(L)'
;MNQETLLKIVKTWNLNPKTEYREFRCANCQRYTHKAWHHWLFKRRYKTPVHFCNKCEKDFRLNKIKTNKPGTPVDKSKFNLNKFSENIKVKLIKITNNWNTKAKPIYKIFTCDDCGINMYKAYHIWFTLKGILIEAHLCKKCGKGVNL
;
A
#
# COMPACT_ATOMS: atom_id res chain seq x y z
N MET A 1 2.31 -4.06 16.99
CA MET A 1 2.45 -3.08 15.87
C MET A 1 1.47 -1.94 16.09
N ASN A 2 1.93 -0.68 16.07
CA ASN A 2 1.11 0.50 16.38
C ASN A 2 0.19 0.90 15.20
N GLN A 3 -0.99 0.26 15.09
CA GLN A 3 -1.95 0.47 13.99
C GLN A 3 -2.52 1.90 13.93
N GLU A 4 -2.66 2.60 15.06
CA GLU A 4 -3.18 3.97 15.06
C GLU A 4 -2.17 4.95 14.46
N THR A 5 -0.89 4.80 14.77
CA THR A 5 0.16 5.63 14.16
C THR A 5 0.26 5.37 12.66
N LEU A 6 0.20 4.11 12.22
CA LEU A 6 0.15 3.79 10.78
C LEU A 6 -1.05 4.47 10.09
N LEU A 7 -2.24 4.39 10.70
CA LEU A 7 -3.43 5.02 10.16
C LEU A 7 -3.30 6.54 10.09
N LYS A 8 -2.75 7.19 11.12
CA LYS A 8 -2.49 8.64 11.12
C LYS A 8 -1.60 9.03 9.95
N ILE A 9 -0.54 8.28 9.68
CA ILE A 9 0.38 8.51 8.56
C ILE A 9 -0.33 8.32 7.22
N VAL A 10 -1.04 7.20 7.02
CA VAL A 10 -1.74 6.92 5.76
C VAL A 10 -2.79 7.98 5.43
N LYS A 11 -3.47 8.54 6.43
CA LYS A 11 -4.42 9.66 6.23
C LYS A 11 -3.76 10.96 5.76
N THR A 12 -2.44 11.10 5.82
CA THR A 12 -1.74 12.26 5.26
C THR A 12 -1.42 12.11 3.78
N TRP A 13 -1.65 10.93 3.20
CA TRP A 13 -1.29 10.64 1.82
C TRP A 13 -2.29 11.26 0.85
N ASN A 14 -1.77 11.88 -0.20
CA ASN A 14 -2.55 12.25 -1.37
C ASN A 14 -2.56 11.06 -2.34
N LEU A 15 -3.59 10.21 -2.24
CA LEU A 15 -3.72 9.00 -3.05
C LEU A 15 -4.23 9.31 -4.46
N ASN A 16 -3.54 8.76 -5.46
CA ASN A 16 -3.94 8.85 -6.85
C ASN A 16 -4.86 7.67 -7.20
N PRO A 17 -6.08 7.89 -7.71
CA PRO A 17 -6.95 6.81 -8.16
C PRO A 17 -6.48 6.14 -9.46
N LYS A 18 -5.56 6.76 -10.21
CA LYS A 18 -4.89 6.12 -11.34
C LYS A 18 -3.75 5.24 -10.84
N THR A 19 -3.59 4.09 -11.50
CA THR A 19 -2.50 3.16 -11.24
C THR A 19 -1.14 3.81 -11.55
N GLU A 20 -0.17 3.66 -10.65
CA GLU A 20 1.18 4.22 -10.82
C GLU A 20 2.22 3.10 -10.88
N TYR A 21 3.13 3.11 -11.87
CA TYR A 21 4.26 2.18 -11.93
C TYR A 21 5.54 2.82 -11.39
N ARG A 22 5.86 2.56 -10.12
CA ARG A 22 6.94 3.26 -9.40
C ARG A 22 7.59 2.42 -8.31
N GLU A 23 8.63 2.98 -7.70
CA GLU A 23 9.36 2.41 -6.55
C GLU A 23 8.60 2.66 -5.25
N PHE A 24 9.11 2.11 -4.13
CA PHE A 24 8.55 2.42 -2.84
C PHE A 24 8.66 3.91 -2.59
N ARG A 25 7.60 4.48 -2.04
CA ARG A 25 7.62 5.81 -1.46
C ARG A 25 7.49 5.66 0.04
N CYS A 26 8.44 6.22 0.78
CA CYS A 26 8.40 6.16 2.24
C CYS A 26 7.10 6.81 2.74
N ALA A 27 6.35 6.07 3.53
CA ALA A 27 5.08 6.43 4.14
C ALA A 27 5.11 7.78 4.86
N ASN A 28 6.23 8.14 5.49
CA ASN A 28 6.34 9.39 6.24
C ASN A 28 7.02 10.49 5.43
N CYS A 29 8.28 10.30 5.05
CA CYS A 29 9.07 11.36 4.39
C CYS A 29 8.84 11.46 2.88
N GLN A 30 8.04 10.57 2.29
CA GLN A 30 7.67 10.54 0.87
C GLN A 30 8.86 10.43 -0.11
N ARG A 31 10.07 10.10 0.37
CA ARG A 31 11.24 9.81 -0.48
C ARG A 31 11.13 8.43 -1.13
N TYR A 32 11.59 8.34 -2.38
CA TYR A 32 11.71 7.07 -3.08
C TYR A 32 12.84 6.21 -2.49
N THR A 33 12.65 4.88 -2.49
CA THR A 33 13.63 3.89 -2.05
C THR A 33 13.41 2.55 -2.75
N HIS A 34 14.48 1.80 -2.96
CA HIS A 34 14.40 0.45 -3.53
C HIS A 34 13.99 -0.60 -2.49
N LYS A 35 14.38 -0.40 -1.21
CA LYS A 35 14.06 -1.28 -0.08
C LYS A 35 13.36 -0.49 1.02
N ALA A 36 12.36 -1.08 1.64
CA ALA A 36 11.63 -0.47 2.73
C ALA A 36 11.22 -1.49 3.79
N TRP A 37 11.01 -1.02 5.00
CA TRP A 37 10.33 -1.77 6.04
C TRP A 37 8.85 -1.85 5.69
N HIS A 38 8.36 -3.07 5.53
CA HIS A 38 6.99 -3.37 5.17
C HIS A 38 6.18 -3.62 6.45
N HIS A 39 5.20 -2.76 6.71
CA HIS A 39 4.19 -2.94 7.77
C HIS A 39 2.83 -3.16 7.13
N TRP A 40 1.94 -3.86 7.84
CA TRP A 40 0.54 -3.98 7.43
C TRP A 40 -0.34 -3.03 8.24
N LEU A 41 -1.12 -2.17 7.57
CA LEU A 41 -2.25 -1.46 8.16
C LEU A 41 -3.53 -2.23 7.83
N PHE A 42 -4.27 -2.65 8.85
CA PHE A 42 -5.54 -3.39 8.70
C PHE A 42 -6.64 -2.85 9.64
N LYS A 43 -6.72 -1.52 9.81
CA LYS A 43 -7.60 -0.85 10.78
C LYS A 43 -8.54 0.17 10.14
N ARG A 44 -9.74 0.34 10.70
CA ARG A 44 -10.73 1.39 10.32
C ARG A 44 -11.00 1.44 8.81
N ARG A 45 -11.28 0.28 8.21
CA ARG A 45 -11.54 0.09 6.77
C ARG A 45 -10.36 0.46 5.87
N TYR A 46 -9.14 0.17 6.33
CA TYR A 46 -7.93 0.12 5.52
C TYR A 46 -7.35 -1.28 5.60
N LYS A 47 -6.82 -1.79 4.49
CA LYS A 47 -6.01 -3.01 4.41
C LYS A 47 -4.91 -2.75 3.38
N THR A 48 -3.83 -2.11 3.81
CA THR A 48 -2.78 -1.60 2.93
C THR A 48 -1.39 -1.84 3.52
N PRO A 49 -0.40 -2.18 2.71
CA PRO A 49 0.99 -2.12 3.13
C PRO A 49 1.42 -0.67 3.40
N VAL A 50 2.36 -0.48 4.33
CA VAL A 50 2.94 0.81 4.70
C VAL A 50 4.46 0.65 4.73
N HIS A 51 5.15 1.48 3.95
CA HIS A 51 6.58 1.32 3.67
C HIS A 51 7.41 2.40 4.35
N PHE A 52 8.36 2.06 5.22
CA PHE A 52 9.29 3.04 5.80
C PHE A 52 10.71 2.89 5.28
N CYS A 53 11.41 4.00 5.02
CA CYS A 53 12.87 3.98 4.93
C CYS A 53 13.47 3.73 6.32
N ASN A 54 14.76 3.37 6.39
CA ASN A 54 15.43 3.03 7.65
C ASN A 54 15.32 4.13 8.72
N LYS A 55 15.44 5.41 8.32
CA LYS A 55 15.28 6.55 9.24
C LYS A 55 13.88 6.60 9.84
N CYS A 56 12.84 6.60 8.99
CA CYS A 56 11.47 6.68 9.45
C CYS A 56 11.02 5.43 10.21
N GLU A 57 11.58 4.25 9.91
CA GLU A 57 11.35 3.04 10.70
C GLU A 57 11.87 3.20 12.12
N LYS A 58 13.11 3.71 12.28
CA LYS A 58 13.70 3.98 13.59
C LYS A 58 12.82 4.95 14.38
N ASP A 59 12.39 6.04 13.75
CA ASP A 59 11.50 7.01 14.38
C ASP A 59 10.13 6.40 14.74
N PHE A 60 9.57 5.56 13.88
CA PHE A 60 8.30 4.86 14.14
C PHE A 60 8.40 3.91 15.35
N ARG A 61 9.46 3.09 15.43
CA ARG A 61 9.68 2.18 16.56
C ARG A 61 9.88 2.89 17.89
N LEU A 62 10.49 4.07 17.86
CA LEU A 62 10.72 4.90 19.03
C LEU A 62 9.52 5.82 19.37
N ASN A 63 8.39 5.72 18.66
CA ASN A 63 7.25 6.65 18.76
C ASN A 63 7.65 8.14 18.55
N LYS A 64 8.70 8.41 17.77
CA LYS A 64 9.21 9.75 17.43
C LYS A 64 8.76 10.25 16.05
N ILE A 65 7.91 9.49 15.37
CA ILE A 65 7.45 9.85 14.04
C ILE A 65 6.55 11.09 14.09
N LYS A 66 6.91 12.11 13.31
CA LYS A 66 6.12 13.34 13.17
C LYS A 66 5.40 13.32 11.82
N THR A 67 4.09 13.56 11.84
CA THR A 67 3.28 13.79 10.64
C THR A 67 3.19 15.28 10.39
N ASN A 68 3.76 15.75 9.27
CA ASN A 68 3.86 17.18 8.97
C ASN A 68 2.55 17.79 8.43
N LYS A 69 1.49 16.99 8.23
CA LYS A 69 0.21 17.44 7.70
C LYS A 69 -0.94 16.86 8.54
N PRO A 70 -2.02 17.62 8.78
CA PRO A 70 -3.24 17.05 9.33
C PRO A 70 -3.76 15.99 8.35
N GLY A 71 -4.13 14.82 8.87
CA GLY A 71 -4.64 13.74 8.04
C GLY A 71 -6.04 14.08 7.52
N THR A 72 -6.22 14.06 6.20
CA THR A 72 -7.54 14.17 5.57
C THR A 72 -8.08 12.78 5.23
N PRO A 73 -9.35 12.48 5.54
CA PRO A 73 -9.96 11.25 5.07
C PRO A 73 -9.87 11.13 3.55
N VAL A 74 -9.35 10.01 3.06
CA VAL A 74 -9.37 9.69 1.63
C VAL A 74 -10.82 9.49 1.20
N ASP A 75 -11.23 10.17 0.12
CA ASP A 75 -12.49 9.87 -0.56
C ASP A 75 -12.41 8.49 -1.23
N LYS A 76 -12.94 7.48 -0.54
CA LYS A 76 -12.89 6.08 -0.96
C LYS A 76 -13.70 5.82 -2.23
N SER A 77 -14.69 6.64 -2.57
CA SER A 77 -15.53 6.44 -3.76
C SER A 77 -14.71 6.50 -5.07
N LYS A 78 -13.59 7.24 -5.06
CA LYS A 78 -12.67 7.37 -6.19
C LYS A 78 -11.97 6.06 -6.56
N PHE A 79 -11.95 5.09 -5.67
CA PHE A 79 -11.21 3.84 -5.80
C PHE A 79 -12.13 2.63 -6.04
N ASN A 80 -13.31 2.84 -6.63
CA ASN A 80 -14.27 1.77 -6.85
C ASN A 80 -13.69 0.62 -7.69
N LEU A 81 -13.72 -0.61 -7.14
CA LEU A 81 -13.26 -1.83 -7.81
C LEU A 81 -14.02 -2.11 -9.11
N ASN A 82 -15.25 -1.60 -9.26
CA ASN A 82 -16.05 -1.74 -10.48
C ASN A 82 -15.46 -1.02 -11.70
N LYS A 83 -14.45 -0.17 -11.51
CA LYS A 83 -13.71 0.43 -12.62
C LYS A 83 -12.89 -0.59 -13.41
N PHE A 84 -12.44 -1.66 -12.76
CA PHE A 84 -11.62 -2.69 -13.40
C PHE A 84 -12.47 -3.72 -14.15
N SER A 85 -11.87 -4.38 -15.16
CA SER A 85 -12.50 -5.52 -15.82
C SER A 85 -12.67 -6.70 -14.86
N GLU A 86 -13.62 -7.59 -15.13
CA GLU A 86 -13.98 -8.68 -14.21
C GLU A 86 -12.79 -9.58 -13.88
N ASN A 87 -11.95 -9.90 -14.87
CA ASN A 87 -10.72 -10.67 -14.69
C ASN A 87 -9.75 -10.00 -13.70
N ILE A 88 -9.63 -8.68 -13.73
CA ILE A 88 -8.78 -7.93 -12.80
C ILE A 88 -9.42 -7.89 -11.41
N LYS A 89 -10.74 -7.73 -11.29
CA LYS A 89 -11.42 -7.77 -9.99
C LYS A 89 -11.21 -9.10 -9.27
N VAL A 90 -11.45 -10.22 -9.96
CA VAL A 90 -11.27 -11.57 -9.42
C VAL A 90 -9.83 -11.76 -8.95
N LYS A 91 -8.85 -11.32 -9.76
CA LYS A 91 -7.43 -11.37 -9.39
C LYS A 91 -7.15 -10.57 -8.12
N LEU A 92 -7.57 -9.31 -8.05
CA LEU A 92 -7.34 -8.44 -6.88
C LEU A 92 -7.99 -9.02 -5.61
N ILE A 93 -9.21 -9.57 -5.71
CA ILE A 93 -9.86 -10.25 -4.60
C ILE A 93 -9.03 -11.45 -4.13
N LYS A 94 -8.61 -12.34 -5.05
CA LYS A 94 -7.79 -13.51 -4.72
C LYS A 94 -6.49 -13.13 -4.01
N ILE A 95 -5.78 -12.13 -4.55
CA ILE A 95 -4.54 -11.60 -3.95
C ILE A 95 -4.80 -11.16 -2.51
N THR A 96 -5.82 -10.33 -2.29
CA THR A 96 -6.08 -9.78 -0.96
C THR A 96 -6.48 -10.81 0.07
N ASN A 97 -7.15 -11.89 -0.34
CA ASN A 97 -7.52 -12.99 0.54
C ASN A 97 -6.30 -13.80 0.99
N ASN A 98 -5.24 -13.85 0.20
CA ASN A 98 -4.03 -14.62 0.48
C ASN A 98 -3.02 -13.89 1.39
N TRP A 99 -3.22 -12.60 1.70
CA TRP A 99 -2.27 -11.84 2.51
C TRP A 99 -2.31 -12.20 4.00
N ASN A 100 -1.14 -12.55 4.55
CA ASN A 100 -0.93 -12.63 6.00
C ASN A 100 -0.65 -11.24 6.60
N THR A 101 -1.71 -10.48 6.88
CA THR A 101 -1.63 -9.13 7.47
C THR A 101 -1.12 -9.10 8.92
N LYS A 102 -1.02 -10.24 9.59
CA LYS A 102 -0.45 -10.37 10.95
C LYS A 102 1.07 -10.58 10.94
N ALA A 103 1.69 -10.68 9.77
CA ALA A 103 3.14 -10.86 9.65
C ALA A 103 3.91 -9.71 10.32
N LYS A 104 5.04 -10.05 10.94
CA LYS A 104 5.96 -9.06 11.52
C LYS A 104 6.54 -8.17 10.42
N PRO A 105 6.90 -6.91 10.74
CA PRO A 105 7.53 -6.04 9.76
C PRO A 105 8.85 -6.59 9.24
N ILE A 106 9.08 -6.48 7.94
CA ILE A 106 10.29 -6.99 7.28
C ILE A 106 10.90 -5.95 6.34
N TYR A 107 12.23 -5.89 6.27
CA TYR A 107 12.95 -5.01 5.36
C TYR A 107 13.20 -5.72 4.02
N LYS A 108 12.53 -5.28 2.94
CA LYS A 108 12.61 -5.94 1.63
C LYS A 108 12.41 -4.99 0.45
N ILE A 109 12.71 -5.49 -0.74
CA ILE A 109 12.25 -4.93 -2.02
C ILE A 109 10.77 -5.27 -2.26
N PHE A 110 10.14 -4.78 -3.33
CA PHE A 110 8.79 -5.23 -3.66
C PHE A 110 8.80 -6.72 -3.97
N THR A 111 7.69 -7.37 -3.61
CA THR A 111 7.33 -8.71 -4.02
C THR A 111 5.98 -8.59 -4.71
N CYS A 112 5.80 -9.20 -5.88
CA CYS A 112 4.53 -9.16 -6.59
C CYS A 112 3.49 -9.90 -5.76
N ASP A 113 2.38 -9.26 -5.46
CA ASP A 113 1.33 -9.85 -4.61
C ASP A 113 0.60 -11.02 -5.30
N ASP A 114 0.77 -11.17 -6.61
CA ASP A 114 0.23 -12.28 -7.41
C ASP A 114 1.26 -13.42 -7.59
N CYS A 115 2.39 -13.15 -8.25
CA CYS A 115 3.35 -14.19 -8.63
C CYS A 115 4.58 -14.32 -7.73
N GLY A 116 4.71 -13.51 -6.68
CA GLY A 116 5.83 -13.60 -5.73
C GLY A 116 7.20 -13.12 -6.24
N ILE A 117 7.31 -12.64 -7.49
CA ILE A 117 8.60 -12.17 -8.01
C ILE A 117 9.05 -10.88 -7.31
N ASN A 118 10.34 -10.79 -7.04
CA ASN A 118 10.96 -9.61 -6.47
C ASN A 118 11.25 -8.55 -7.54
N MET A 119 11.06 -7.27 -7.19
CA MET A 119 11.22 -6.15 -8.13
C MET A 119 11.50 -4.82 -7.42
N TYR A 120 12.03 -3.86 -8.17
CA TYR A 120 12.25 -2.48 -7.66
C TYR A 120 11.07 -1.55 -7.91
N LYS A 121 10.27 -1.82 -8.95
CA LYS A 121 9.08 -1.06 -9.31
C LYS A 121 7.86 -1.97 -9.44
N ALA A 122 6.75 -1.52 -8.90
CA ALA A 122 5.47 -2.21 -8.98
C ALA A 122 4.37 -1.25 -9.46
N TYR A 123 3.32 -1.82 -10.03
CA TYR A 123 2.05 -1.12 -10.17
C TYR A 123 1.43 -0.98 -8.78
N HIS A 124 1.19 0.25 -8.36
CA HIS A 124 0.45 0.63 -7.16
C HIS A 124 -1.02 0.77 -7.51
N ILE A 125 -1.84 -0.19 -7.06
CA ILE A 125 -3.23 -0.31 -7.49
C ILE A 125 -4.10 -0.11 -6.27
N TRP A 126 -4.74 1.06 -6.20
CA TRP A 126 -5.67 1.40 -5.14
C TRP A 126 -7.09 1.04 -5.53
N PHE A 127 -7.79 0.32 -4.66
CA PHE A 127 -9.19 -0.06 -4.87
C PHE A 127 -9.94 -0.21 -3.56
N THR A 128 -11.27 -0.19 -3.63
CA THR A 128 -12.16 -0.45 -2.51
C THR A 128 -12.92 -1.74 -2.69
N LEU A 129 -12.82 -2.63 -1.71
CA LEU A 129 -13.58 -3.87 -1.62
C LEU A 129 -14.45 -3.82 -0.36
N LYS A 130 -15.78 -3.86 -0.51
CA LYS A 130 -16.74 -3.79 0.62
C LYS A 130 -16.47 -2.62 1.58
N GLY A 131 -16.12 -1.45 1.02
CA GLY A 131 -15.81 -0.23 1.77
C GLY A 131 -14.42 -0.17 2.43
N ILE A 132 -13.59 -1.20 2.27
CA ILE A 132 -12.20 -1.25 2.74
C ILE A 132 -11.30 -0.73 1.63
N LEU A 133 -10.45 0.26 1.94
CA LEU A 133 -9.44 0.77 1.01
C LEU A 133 -8.18 -0.11 1.04
N ILE A 134 -7.75 -0.54 -0.13
CA ILE A 134 -6.69 -1.54 -0.34
C ILE A 134 -5.70 -1.01 -1.38
N GLU A 135 -4.41 -1.28 -1.17
CA GLU A 135 -3.36 -1.13 -2.19
C GLU A 135 -2.73 -2.49 -2.47
N ALA A 136 -2.71 -2.90 -3.73
CA ALA A 136 -1.97 -4.07 -4.21
C ALA A 136 -0.77 -3.65 -5.07
N HIS A 137 0.28 -4.46 -5.05
CA HIS A 137 1.53 -4.29 -5.78
C HIS A 137 1.75 -5.40 -6.80
N LEU A 138 1.68 -5.06 -8.08
CA LEU A 138 1.86 -6.03 -9.17
C LEU A 138 3.10 -5.75 -10.02
N CYS A 139 3.77 -6.80 -10.49
CA CYS A 139 4.82 -6.68 -11.50
C CYS A 139 4.24 -6.26 -12.86
N LYS A 140 5.10 -5.86 -13.81
CA LYS A 140 4.66 -5.45 -15.15
C LYS A 140 3.77 -6.49 -15.84
N LYS A 141 4.11 -7.77 -15.71
CA LYS A 141 3.36 -8.88 -16.30
C LYS A 141 2.00 -9.06 -15.63
N CYS A 142 1.97 -9.16 -14.30
CA CYS A 142 0.73 -9.40 -13.56
C CYS A 142 -0.24 -8.22 -13.58
N GLY A 143 0.29 -6.99 -13.65
CA GLY A 143 -0.49 -5.75 -13.73
C GLY A 143 -0.81 -5.28 -15.15
N LYS A 144 -0.49 -6.08 -16.18
CA LYS A 144 -0.91 -5.78 -17.56
C LYS A 144 -2.43 -5.66 -17.60
N GLY A 145 -2.95 -4.56 -18.15
CA GLY A 145 -4.39 -4.28 -18.22
C GLY A 145 -5.01 -3.67 -16.95
N VAL A 146 -4.20 -3.32 -15.94
CA VAL A 146 -4.67 -2.58 -14.76
C VAL A 146 -4.64 -1.05 -14.98
N ASN A 147 -4.07 -0.60 -16.11
CA ASN A 147 -4.12 0.80 -16.51
C ASN A 147 -5.47 1.09 -17.16
N LEU A 148 -6.24 1.98 -16.53
CA LEU A 148 -7.28 2.80 -17.15
C LEU A 148 -6.72 4.22 -17.29
#